data_AF-A0A832LUN8-F1
#
_entry.id   AF-A0A832LUN8-F1
#
_cell.length_a   1.000
_cell.length_b   1.000
_cell.length_c   1.000
_cell.angle_alpha   90.00
_cell.angle_beta   90.00
_cell.angle_gamma   90.00
#
_symmetry.space_group_name_H-M   'P 1'
#
loop_
_entity.id
_entity.type
_entity.pdbx_description
1 polymer ?
#
loop_
_entity_poly.entity_id
_entity_poly.type
_entity_poly.pdbx_seq_one_letter_code
_entity_poly.pdbx_strand_id
1 'polypeptide(L)'
;MKVGLIGCGSISAVYLRVAQRFPMIEIVAAADIVPENAQRRAEEFGIPKVYTPEELLADPEIEVVLNLTVWFALNVVFATVETVHWHVIRLYVPEP
;
A
#
# COMPACT_ATOMS: atom_id res chain seq x y z
N MET A 1 -4.97 -11.27 -6.25
CA MET A 1 -3.95 -10.24 -6.53
C MET A 1 -3.46 -9.73 -5.20
N LYS A 2 -2.22 -10.07 -4.85
CA LYS A 2 -1.56 -9.67 -3.61
C LYS A 2 -1.10 -8.22 -3.70
N VAL A 3 -1.57 -7.41 -2.76
CA VAL A 3 -1.35 -5.97 -2.74
C VAL A 3 -0.61 -5.57 -1.47
N GLY A 4 0.42 -4.77 -1.62
CA GLY A 4 1.11 -4.11 -0.52
C GLY A 4 0.63 -2.67 -0.35
N LEU A 5 0.35 -2.24 0.87
CA LEU A 5 0.01 -0.85 1.18
C LEU A 5 1.27 -0.10 1.64
N ILE A 6 1.61 1.01 0.98
CA ILE A 6 2.60 1.98 1.50
C ILE A 6 1.88 3.26 1.90
N GLY A 7 2.06 3.69 3.16
CA GLY A 7 1.42 4.87 3.74
C GLY A 7 0.18 4.51 4.57
N CYS A 8 0.39 4.25 5.85
CA CYS A 8 -0.59 3.80 6.83
C CYS A 8 -1.21 4.95 7.66
N GLY A 9 -1.29 6.15 7.08
CA GLY A 9 -1.84 7.35 7.69
C GLY A 9 -3.37 7.36 7.84
N SER A 10 -3.97 8.53 8.05
CA SER A 10 -5.40 8.67 8.38
C SER A 10 -6.34 8.07 7.34
N ILE A 11 -6.05 8.26 6.05
CA ILE A 11 -6.93 7.80 4.96
C ILE A 11 -6.83 6.30 4.66
N SER A 12 -5.74 5.63 5.08
CA SER A 12 -5.49 4.21 4.77
C SER A 12 -6.65 3.30 5.18
N ALA A 13 -7.28 3.58 6.32
CA ALA A 13 -8.42 2.81 6.82
C ALA A 13 -9.60 2.76 5.84
N VAL A 14 -9.84 3.86 5.13
CA VAL A 14 -10.94 3.95 4.15
C VAL A 14 -10.64 3.02 2.98
N TYR A 15 -9.40 3.04 2.47
CA TYR A 15 -8.98 2.17 1.38
C TYR A 15 -8.97 0.70 1.78
N LEU A 16 -8.50 0.37 2.98
CA LEU A 16 -8.51 -1.00 3.49
C LEU A 16 -9.95 -1.55 3.63
N ARG A 17 -10.88 -0.75 4.15
CA ARG A 17 -12.32 -1.14 4.18
C ARG A 17 -12.92 -1.31 2.80
N VAL A 18 -12.52 -0.48 1.84
CA VAL A 18 -12.98 -0.61 0.46
C VAL A 18 -12.40 -1.87 -0.17
N ALA A 19 -11.11 -2.16 0.03
CA ALA A 19 -10.43 -3.35 -0.48
C ALA A 19 -11.10 -4.65 0.00
N GLN A 20 -11.56 -4.72 1.26
CA GLN A 20 -12.31 -5.87 1.78
C GLN A 20 -13.61 -6.19 1.02
N ARG A 21 -14.15 -5.25 0.24
CA ARG A 21 -15.34 -5.48 -0.61
C ARG A 21 -15.01 -6.13 -1.96
N PHE A 22 -13.72 -6.24 -2.31
CA PHE A 22 -13.26 -6.79 -3.58
C PHE A 22 -12.50 -8.09 -3.32
N PRO A 23 -13.12 -9.27 -3.46
CA PRO A 23 -12.48 -10.56 -3.14
C PRO A 23 -11.22 -10.87 -3.95
N MET A 24 -11.04 -10.19 -5.08
CA MET A 24 -9.86 -10.31 -5.95
C MET A 24 -8.61 -9.58 -5.42
N ILE A 25 -8.78 -8.67 -4.46
CA ILE A 25 -7.72 -7.89 -3.83
C ILE A 25 -7.42 -8.48 -2.46
N GLU A 26 -6.15 -8.84 -2.25
CA GLU A 26 -5.68 -9.33 -0.96
C GLU A 26 -4.60 -8.38 -0.44
N ILE A 27 -4.90 -7.61 0.61
CA ILE A 27 -3.87 -6.77 1.24
C ILE A 27 -3.02 -7.66 2.14
N VAL A 28 -1.80 -7.98 1.70
CA VAL A 28 -0.92 -8.93 2.39
C VAL A 28 0.20 -8.26 3.19
N ALA A 29 0.52 -7.00 2.90
CA ALA A 29 1.55 -6.24 3.59
C ALA A 29 1.14 -4.79 3.81
N ALA A 30 1.55 -4.23 4.95
CA ALA A 30 1.42 -2.81 5.28
C ALA A 30 2.80 -2.24 5.61
N ALA A 31 3.12 -1.09 5.02
CA ALA A 31 4.37 -0.37 5.23
C ALA A 31 4.14 1.12 5.44
N ASP A 32 5.00 1.71 6.27
CA ASP A 32 5.04 3.14 6.54
C ASP A 32 6.45 3.53 7.00
N ILE A 33 6.84 4.78 6.79
CA ILE A 33 8.10 5.32 7.31
C ILE A 33 8.11 5.41 8.85
N VAL A 34 6.91 5.45 9.46
CA VAL A 34 6.68 5.34 10.90
C VAL A 34 6.15 3.93 11.18
N PRO A 35 6.98 2.97 11.63
CA PRO A 35 6.61 1.57 11.79
C PRO A 35 5.35 1.33 12.63
N GLU A 36 5.11 2.17 13.63
CA GLU A 36 3.94 2.12 14.49
C GLU A 36 2.63 2.29 13.71
N ASN A 37 2.62 3.08 12.63
CA ASN A 37 1.45 3.25 11.78
C ASN A 37 1.12 1.97 11.01
N ALA A 38 2.15 1.31 10.47
CA ALA A 38 2.00 0.06 9.74
C ALA A 38 1.52 -1.06 10.67
N GLN A 39 2.16 -1.19 11.84
CA GLN A 39 1.77 -2.16 12.87
C GLN A 39 0.31 -1.98 13.29
N ARG A 40 -0.10 -0.74 13.61
CA ARG A 40 -1.47 -0.44 14.00
C ARG A 40 -2.48 -0.81 12.92
N ARG A 41 -2.20 -0.54 11.64
CA ARG A 41 -3.11 -0.94 10.55
C ARG A 41 -3.13 -2.42 10.30
N ALA A 42 -1.99 -3.09 10.45
CA ALA A 42 -1.94 -4.54 10.33
C ALA A 42 -2.79 -5.23 11.40
N GLU A 43 -2.70 -4.77 12.65
CA GLU A 43 -3.55 -5.27 13.74
C GLU A 43 -5.04 -4.98 13.50
N GLU A 44 -5.38 -3.75 13.10
CA GLU A 44 -6.78 -3.35 12.89
C GLU A 44 -7.47 -4.09 11.73
N PHE A 45 -6.71 -4.49 10.70
CA PHE A 45 -7.27 -5.08 9.48
C PHE A 45 -6.84 -6.53 9.24
N GLY A 46 -6.05 -7.12 10.14
CA GLY A 46 -5.55 -8.49 10.03
C GLY A 46 -4.55 -8.68 8.87
N ILE A 47 -3.71 -7.68 8.59
CA ILE A 47 -2.70 -7.75 7.53
C ILE A 47 -1.50 -8.55 8.07
N PRO A 48 -1.06 -9.61 7.40
CA PRO A 48 -0.11 -10.56 7.98
C PRO A 48 1.34 -10.06 8.04
N LYS A 49 1.73 -9.12 7.15
CA LYS A 49 3.09 -8.60 7.06
C LYS A 49 3.15 -7.10 7.38
N VAL A 50 4.10 -6.73 8.22
CA VAL A 50 4.43 -5.33 8.54
C VAL A 50 5.87 -5.10 8.07
N TYR A 51 6.06 -4.08 7.24
CA TYR A 51 7.31 -3.82 6.54
C TYR A 51 7.72 -2.35 6.59
N THR A 52 8.99 -2.09 6.28
CA THR A 52 9.40 -0.79 5.72
C THR A 52 8.96 -0.67 4.26
N PRO A 53 8.88 0.55 3.68
CA PRO A 53 8.59 0.71 2.25
C PRO A 53 9.55 -0.08 1.35
N GLU A 54 10.83 -0.14 1.70
CA GLU A 54 11.87 -0.85 0.95
C GLU A 54 11.67 -2.37 1.00
N GLU A 55 11.35 -2.92 2.18
CA GLU A 55 11.05 -4.34 2.35
C GLU A 55 9.82 -4.75 1.53
N LEU A 56 8.77 -3.92 1.51
CA LEU A 56 7.56 -4.18 0.75
C LEU A 56 7.81 -4.17 -0.77
N LEU A 57 8.63 -3.22 -1.25
CA LEU A 57 9.00 -3.14 -2.67
C LEU A 57 9.92 -4.29 -3.11
N ALA A 58 10.63 -4.92 -2.17
CA ALA A 58 11.51 -6.06 -2.44
C ALA A 58 10.80 -7.42 -2.30
N ASP A 59 9.56 -7.48 -1.80
CA ASP A 59 8.83 -8.73 -1.62
C ASP A 59 8.26 -9.22 -2.98
N PRO A 60 8.75 -10.34 -3.53
CA PRO A 60 8.31 -10.85 -4.82
C PRO A 60 6.89 -11.40 -4.81
N GLU A 61 6.27 -11.57 -3.64
CA GLU A 61 4.86 -11.94 -3.54
C GLU A 61 3.91 -10.76 -3.76
N ILE A 62 4.41 -9.51 -3.75
CA ILE A 62 3.59 -8.31 -3.96
C ILE A 62 3.45 -8.07 -5.46
N GLU A 63 2.22 -8.20 -5.98
CA GLU A 63 1.92 -7.97 -7.39
C GLU A 63 1.61 -6.51 -7.69
N VAL A 64 1.05 -5.78 -6.71
CA VAL A 64 0.68 -4.38 -6.84
C VAL A 64 0.92 -3.65 -5.53
N VAL A 65 1.39 -2.41 -5.60
CA VAL A 65 1.53 -1.53 -4.44
C VAL A 65 0.48 -0.43 -4.49
N LEU A 66 -0.35 -0.35 -3.45
CA LEU A 66 -1.23 0.77 -3.17
C LEU A 66 -0.44 1.83 -2.38
N ASN A 67 0.00 2.89 -3.07
CA ASN A 67 0.73 3.97 -2.43
C ASN A 67 -0.20 5.15 -2.06
N LEU A 68 -0.26 5.44 -0.75
CA LEU A 68 -1.04 6.53 -0.15
C LEU A 68 -0.15 7.58 0.55
N THR A 69 1.14 7.63 0.21
CA THR A 69 2.08 8.64 0.74
C THR A 69 1.86 10.01 0.11
N VAL A 70 2.32 11.05 0.82
CA VAL A 70 2.29 12.42 0.29
C VAL A 70 3.30 12.60 -0.84
N TRP A 71 2.95 13.44 -1.81
CA TRP A 71 3.64 13.60 -3.09
C TRP A 71 5.16 13.92 -2.97
N PHE A 72 5.59 14.54 -1.88
CA PHE A 72 7.00 14.93 -1.67
C PHE A 72 7.89 13.82 -1.10
N ALA A 73 7.32 12.69 -0.66
CA ALA A 73 8.06 11.61 -0.01
C ALA A 73 8.66 10.58 -0.99
N LEU A 74 8.66 10.85 -2.30
CA LEU A 74 8.85 9.82 -3.31
C LEU A 74 10.24 9.84 -3.98
N ASN A 75 11.02 8.78 -3.79
CA ASN A 75 12.23 8.45 -4.56
C ASN A 75 12.08 7.14 -5.38
N VAL A 76 10.86 6.68 -5.66
CA VAL A 76 10.59 5.40 -6.32
C VAL A 76 10.08 5.62 -7.75
N VAL A 77 10.68 4.90 -8.71
CA VAL A 77 10.40 4.95 -10.16
C VAL A 77 8.95 4.52 -10.45
N PHE A 78 8.29 5.24 -11.37
CA PHE A 78 6.84 5.23 -11.57
C PHE A 78 6.38 4.36 -12.75
N ALA A 79 5.30 3.60 -12.55
CA ALA A 79 4.33 3.26 -13.60
C ALA A 79 3.01 3.99 -13.28
N THR A 80 2.46 4.72 -14.25
CA THR A 80 1.27 5.56 -14.07
C THR A 80 -0.03 4.80 -14.38
N VAL A 81 -0.99 4.83 -13.45
CA VAL A 81 -2.41 4.58 -13.76
C VAL A 81 -3.17 5.86 -13.47
N GLU A 82 -3.87 6.37 -14.48
CA GLU A 82 -4.52 7.68 -14.49
C GLU A 82 -5.85 7.70 -13.71
N THR A 83 -6.02 8.79 -12.95
CA THR A 83 -7.29 9.46 -12.56
C THR A 83 -8.06 8.93 -11.34
N VAL A 84 -7.88 9.61 -10.20
CA VAL A 84 -9.01 10.06 -9.36
C VAL A 84 -8.74 11.47 -8.84
N HIS A 85 -9.60 12.40 -9.25
CA HIS A 85 -9.52 13.81 -8.90
C HIS A 85 -9.64 13.96 -7.36
N TRP A 86 -8.59 14.52 -6.76
CA TRP A 86 -8.37 14.82 -5.32
C TRP A 86 -7.67 13.79 -4.42
N HIS A 87 -7.47 12.54 -4.84
CA HIS A 87 -6.55 11.60 -4.16
C HIS A 87 -5.80 10.78 -5.21
N VAL A 88 -4.53 11.11 -5.45
CA VAL A 88 -3.70 10.40 -6.43
C VAL A 88 -3.32 9.04 -5.85
N ILE A 89 -4.13 8.02 -6.12
CA ILE A 89 -3.76 6.61 -5.91
C ILE A 89 -2.70 6.28 -6.95
N ARG A 90 -1.51 5.84 -6.52
CA ARG A 90 -0.50 5.29 -7.43
C ARG A 90 -0.41 3.79 -7.23
N LEU A 91 -0.56 3.05 -8.33
CA LEU A 91 -0.33 1.62 -8.39
C LEU A 91 1.07 1.39 -8.95
N TYR A 92 1.94 0.75 -8.17
CA TYR A 92 3.23 0.26 -8.67
C TYR A 92 3.12 -1.24 -8.90
N VAL A 93 3.51 -1.69 -10.09
CA VAL A 93 3.59 -3.10 -10.46
C VAL A 93 5.09 -3.39 -10.59
N PRO A 94 5.68 -4.26 -9.75
CA PRO A 94 7.07 -4.62 -9.89
C PRO A 94 7.31 -5.27 -11.26
N GLU A 95 8.42 -4.91 -11.91
CA GLU A 95 8.86 -5.58 -13.13
C GLU A 95 9.18 -7.05 -12.81
N PRO A 96 8.95 -7.99 -13.75
CA PRO A 96 9.18 -9.42 -13.55
C PRO A 96 10.65 -9.80 -13.28
#